data_AF-A0A1F3C039-F1
#
_entry.id   AF-A0A1F3C039-F1
#
_cell.length_a   1.000
_cell.length_b   1.000
_cell.length_c   1.000
_cell.angle_alpha   90.00
_cell.angle_beta   90.00
_cell.angle_gamma   90.00
#
_symmetry.space_group_name_H-M   'P 1'
#
loop_
_entity.id
_entity.type
_entity.pdbx_description
1 polymer ?
#
loop_
_entity_poly.entity_id
_entity_poly.type
_entity_poly.pdbx_seq_one_letter_code
_entity_poly.pdbx_strand_id
1 'polypeptide(L)'
;MASRVTTRSPRVGRTVRRARSASRHAGQLYELTGPRLLTFAEAVAEIARAARREVQYRQTSVEEYASLLARYGVPAEVVSLVTYLFREVLDGRNASLADGVQRALRREPRDFAAYAQQAASTGVWSP
;
A
#
# COMPACT_ATOMS: atom_id res chain seq x y z
N MET A 1 -11.95 -1.49 10.77
CA MET A 1 -11.14 -0.41 11.34
C MET A 1 -10.67 0.48 10.21
N ALA A 2 -10.82 1.80 10.34
CA ALA A 2 -10.24 2.78 9.44
C ALA A 2 -8.74 2.92 9.72
N SER A 3 -7.99 1.84 9.51
CA SER A 3 -6.56 1.82 9.82
C SER A 3 -5.79 2.41 8.65
N ARG A 4 -5.04 3.47 8.96
CA ARG A 4 -4.06 4.08 8.06
C ARG A 4 -3.00 3.03 7.74
N VAL A 5 -2.83 2.70 6.47
CA VAL A 5 -1.91 1.64 6.04
C VAL A 5 -0.58 2.26 5.63
N THR A 6 0.45 2.02 6.42
CA THR A 6 1.83 1.91 5.91
C THR A 6 2.51 0.73 6.57
N THR A 7 3.30 0.01 5.77
CA THR A 7 3.91 -1.24 6.16
C THR A 7 5.18 -0.98 6.96
N ARG A 8 5.12 -1.11 8.29
CA ARG A 8 6.30 -1.43 9.10
C ARG A 8 6.45 -2.94 9.06
N SER A 9 7.17 -3.45 8.08
CA SER A 9 7.57 -4.86 8.10
C SER A 9 8.87 -4.96 8.91
N PRO A 10 8.96 -5.76 9.99
CA PRO A 10 10.19 -5.86 10.78
C PRO A 10 11.36 -6.47 9.99
N ARG A 11 11.13 -7.04 8.79
CA ARG A 11 12.13 -7.80 8.02
C ARG A 11 11.88 -7.80 6.50
N VAL A 12 11.79 -6.65 5.84
CA VAL A 12 11.88 -6.60 4.37
C VAL A 12 12.80 -5.48 3.93
N GLY A 13 14.08 -5.83 3.72
CA GLY A 13 15.02 -4.96 3.01
C GLY A 13 14.55 -4.76 1.58
N ARG A 14 14.03 -3.57 1.24
CA ARG A 14 13.67 -3.23 -0.14
C ARG A 14 14.91 -2.64 -0.82
N THR A 15 15.47 -3.41 -1.75
CA THR A 15 16.59 -2.96 -2.59
C THR A 15 16.14 -1.82 -3.49
N VAL A 16 16.65 -0.61 -3.24
CA VAL A 16 16.52 0.52 -4.15
C VAL A 16 17.43 0.26 -5.37
N ARG A 17 16.85 -0.16 -6.50
CA ARG A 17 17.60 -0.36 -7.76
C ARG A 17 17.87 0.98 -8.46
N ARG A 18 18.73 1.81 -7.86
CA ARG A 18 19.72 2.66 -8.54
C ARG A 18 20.76 3.23 -7.56
N ALA A 19 21.44 2.38 -6.80
CA ALA A 19 22.60 2.79 -6.02
C ALA A 19 23.88 2.67 -6.86
N ARG A 20 24.09 3.56 -7.84
CA ARG A 20 25.41 3.69 -8.50
C ARG A 20 26.39 4.54 -7.64
N SER A 21 26.47 4.19 -6.36
CA SER A 21 27.51 4.58 -5.39
C SER A 21 27.29 3.71 -4.14
N ALA A 22 27.86 2.51 -4.13
CA ALA A 22 27.63 1.51 -3.08
C ALA A 22 28.09 1.95 -1.67
N SER A 23 28.89 3.01 -1.55
CA SER A 23 29.43 3.47 -0.26
C SER A 23 28.42 4.23 0.61
N ARG A 24 27.55 5.07 0.03
CA ARG A 24 26.71 5.98 0.85
C ARG A 24 25.50 5.32 1.52
N HIS A 25 25.06 4.18 0.99
CA HIS A 25 23.87 3.46 1.46
C HIS A 25 24.22 2.23 2.31
N ALA A 26 25.51 1.90 2.41
CA ALA A 26 25.96 0.74 3.16
C ALA A 26 25.61 0.89 4.66
N GLY A 27 25.00 -0.16 5.23
CA GLY A 27 24.59 -0.19 6.64
C GLY A 27 23.41 0.72 7.01
N GLN A 28 22.77 1.37 6.03
CA GLN A 28 21.64 2.26 6.29
C GLN A 28 20.31 1.53 6.22
N LEU A 29 19.43 1.78 7.20
CA LEU A 29 18.03 1.39 7.19
C LEU A 29 17.17 2.60 6.80
N TYR A 30 16.40 2.45 5.72
CA TYR A 30 15.44 3.45 5.27
C TYR A 30 14.03 2.86 5.27
N GLU A 31 13.15 3.41 6.09
CA GLU A 31 11.72 3.14 6.01
C GLU A 31 11.10 4.06 4.96
N LEU A 32 10.48 3.47 3.94
CA LEU A 32 10.00 4.19 2.76
C LEU A 32 8.48 4.34 2.82
N THR A 33 8.01 5.57 3.05
CA THR A 33 6.57 5.89 3.05
C THR A 33 6.23 6.94 2.00
N GLY A 34 4.92 7.09 1.74
CA GLY A 34 4.39 8.24 1.01
C GLY A 34 4.46 9.53 1.83
N PRO A 35 4.04 10.68 1.25
CA PRO A 35 4.01 11.98 1.95
C PRO A 35 2.90 12.07 3.01
N ARG A 36 1.92 11.16 2.98
CA ARG A 36 0.80 11.12 3.93
C ARG A 36 0.31 9.69 4.14
N LEU A 37 -0.40 9.50 5.24
CA LEU A 37 -1.09 8.26 5.55
C LEU A 37 -2.46 8.23 4.88
N LEU A 38 -2.89 7.03 4.51
CA LEU A 38 -4.18 6.78 3.86
C LEU A 38 -4.89 5.59 4.50
N THR A 39 -6.17 5.76 4.75
CA THR A 39 -7.11 4.65 4.98
C THR A 39 -7.50 4.01 3.65
N PHE A 40 -8.06 2.79 3.69
CA PHE A 40 -8.62 2.15 2.50
C PHE A 40 -9.73 2.98 1.85
N ALA A 41 -10.57 3.65 2.65
CA ALA A 41 -11.62 4.52 2.13
C ALA A 41 -11.06 5.69 1.33
N GLU A 42 -10.02 6.36 1.86
CA GLU A 42 -9.37 7.48 1.17
C GLU A 42 -8.63 6.98 -0.08
N ALA A 43 -7.97 5.82 -0.04
CA ALA A 43 -7.32 5.25 -1.21
C ALA A 43 -8.33 4.91 -2.33
N VAL A 44 -9.47 4.32 -1.98
CA VAL A 44 -10.57 4.07 -2.93
C VAL A 44 -11.13 5.37 -3.49
N ALA A 45 -11.28 6.42 -2.66
CA ALA A 45 -11.73 7.72 -3.14
C ALA A 45 -10.76 8.35 -4.15
N GLU A 46 -9.44 8.21 -3.96
CA GLU A 46 -8.45 8.68 -4.93
C GLU A 46 -8.53 7.92 -6.26
N ILE A 47 -8.77 6.61 -6.21
CA ILE A 47 -8.98 5.77 -7.41
C ILE A 47 -10.28 6.19 -8.11
N ALA A 48 -11.39 6.33 -7.37
CA ALA A 48 -12.68 6.74 -7.90
C ALA A 48 -12.57 8.09 -8.65
N ARG A 49 -11.91 9.07 -8.02
CA ARG A 49 -11.64 10.39 -8.60
C ARG A 49 -10.78 10.28 -9.86
N ALA A 50 -9.70 9.49 -9.82
CA ALA A 50 -8.81 9.33 -10.97
C ALA A 50 -9.47 8.59 -12.15
N ALA A 51 -10.27 7.56 -11.87
CA ALA A 51 -11.00 6.79 -12.85
C ALA A 51 -12.24 7.54 -13.39
N ARG A 52 -12.66 8.63 -12.74
CA ARG A 52 -13.94 9.33 -12.99
C ARG A 52 -15.13 8.37 -12.93
N ARG A 53 -15.13 7.50 -11.92
CA ARG A 53 -16.16 6.49 -11.68
C ARG A 53 -16.62 6.54 -10.24
N GLU A 54 -17.91 6.28 -10.03
CA GLU A 54 -18.41 6.06 -8.68
C GLU A 54 -17.93 4.69 -8.19
N VAL A 55 -17.10 4.70 -7.14
CA VAL A 55 -16.62 3.48 -6.46
C VAL A 55 -16.79 3.69 -4.97
N GLN A 56 -17.60 2.84 -4.35
CA GLN A 56 -17.90 2.92 -2.93
C GLN A 56 -17.03 1.95 -2.13
N TYR A 57 -16.40 2.43 -1.07
CA TYR A 57 -15.69 1.58 -0.12
C TYR A 57 -16.68 1.03 0.92
N ARG A 58 -16.81 -0.30 0.97
CA ARG A 58 -17.59 -0.98 2.01
C ARG A 58 -16.66 -1.76 2.91
N GLN A 59 -16.62 -1.38 4.19
CA GLN A 59 -15.91 -2.16 5.19
C GLN A 59 -16.69 -3.45 5.50
N THR A 60 -15.99 -4.57 5.60
CA THR A 60 -16.53 -5.90 5.92
C THR A 60 -15.59 -6.54 6.95
N SER A 61 -16.04 -7.58 7.67
CA SER A 61 -15.16 -8.30 8.58
C SER A 61 -14.11 -9.12 7.81
N VAL A 62 -13.02 -9.49 8.49
CA VAL A 62 -11.98 -10.31 7.85
C VAL A 62 -12.54 -11.69 7.50
N GLU A 63 -13.45 -12.20 8.32
CA GLU A 63 -14.12 -13.49 8.15
C GLU A 63 -15.07 -13.48 6.94
N GLU A 64 -15.83 -12.39 6.78
CA GLU A 64 -16.69 -12.18 5.61
C GLU A 64 -15.85 -12.08 4.33
N TYR A 65 -14.74 -11.34 4.38
CA TYR A 65 -13.84 -11.21 3.23
C TYR A 65 -13.15 -12.53 2.87
N ALA A 66 -12.68 -13.29 3.86
CA ALA A 66 -12.09 -14.61 3.64
C ALA A 66 -13.09 -15.59 3.02
N SER A 67 -14.33 -15.59 3.52
CA SER A 67 -15.43 -16.39 2.97
C SER A 67 -15.74 -16.01 1.52
N LEU A 68 -15.70 -14.71 1.20
CA LEU A 68 -15.89 -14.20 -0.14
C LEU A 68 -14.77 -14.68 -1.08
N LEU A 69 -13.50 -14.55 -0.69
CA LEU A 69 -12.35 -15.00 -1.49
C LEU A 69 -12.42 -16.52 -1.77
N ALA A 70 -12.76 -17.32 -0.75
CA ALA A 70 -12.92 -18.77 -0.93
C ALA A 70 -14.02 -19.11 -1.95
N ARG A 71 -15.15 -18.39 -1.92
CA ARG A 71 -16.23 -18.55 -2.91
C ARG A 71 -15.81 -18.18 -4.33
N TYR A 72 -14.87 -17.26 -4.49
CA TYR A 72 -14.26 -16.92 -5.77
C TYR A 72 -13.15 -17.88 -6.22
N GLY A 73 -12.94 -19.00 -5.50
CA GLY A 73 -11.96 -20.01 -5.87
C GLY A 73 -10.51 -19.61 -5.57
N VAL A 74 -10.29 -18.61 -4.73
CA VAL A 74 -8.94 -18.23 -4.29
C VAL A 74 -8.35 -19.36 -3.44
N PRO A 75 -7.11 -19.81 -3.70
CA PRO A 75 -6.48 -20.87 -2.92
C PRO A 75 -6.43 -20.58 -1.42
N ALA A 76 -6.59 -21.62 -0.59
CA ALA A 76 -6.70 -21.47 0.86
C ALA A 76 -5.47 -20.81 1.49
N GLU A 77 -4.28 -21.06 0.93
CA GLU A 77 -3.02 -20.47 1.39
C GLU A 77 -3.02 -18.95 1.17
N VAL A 78 -3.59 -18.50 0.04
CA VAL A 78 -3.73 -17.08 -0.29
C VAL A 78 -4.77 -16.43 0.62
N VAL A 79 -5.91 -17.09 0.87
CA VAL A 79 -6.93 -16.59 1.82
C VAL A 79 -6.35 -16.44 3.23
N SER A 80 -5.56 -17.42 3.67
CA SER A 80 -4.87 -17.38 4.96
C SER A 80 -3.86 -16.24 5.05
N LEU A 81 -3.03 -16.06 4.01
CA LEU A 81 -2.10 -14.94 3.93
C LEU A 81 -2.80 -13.58 4.02
N VAL A 82 -3.88 -13.39 3.25
CA VAL A 82 -4.64 -12.14 3.24
C VAL A 82 -5.27 -11.88 4.61
N THR A 83 -5.84 -12.92 5.23
CA THR A 83 -6.42 -12.85 6.59
C THR A 83 -5.36 -12.43 7.62
N TYR A 84 -4.18 -13.03 7.56
CA TYR A 84 -3.05 -12.67 8.43
C TYR A 84 -2.64 -11.20 8.24
N LEU A 85 -2.51 -10.73 6.99
CA LEU A 85 -2.14 -9.34 6.72
C LEU A 85 -3.14 -8.35 7.33
N PHE A 86 -4.44 -8.61 7.22
CA PHE A 86 -5.45 -7.73 7.80
C PHE A 86 -5.46 -7.71 9.33
N ARG A 87 -5.19 -8.85 9.98
CA ARG A 87 -5.22 -8.95 11.44
C ARG A 87 -3.94 -8.45 12.09
N GLU A 88 -2.78 -8.78 11.52
CA GLU A 88 -1.49 -8.57 12.19
C GLU A 88 -0.67 -7.41 11.63
N VAL A 89 -0.89 -7.03 10.36
CA VAL A 89 -0.03 -6.06 9.66
C VAL A 89 -0.77 -4.76 9.36
N LEU A 90 -2.04 -4.84 8.99
CA LEU A 90 -2.84 -3.70 8.51
C LEU A 90 -3.85 -3.21 9.55
N ASP A 91 -3.67 -3.59 10.81
CA ASP A 91 -4.50 -3.18 11.94
C ASP A 91 -4.26 -1.72 12.40
N GLY A 92 -3.25 -1.05 11.83
CA GLY A 92 -2.93 0.36 12.08
C GLY A 92 -1.80 0.58 13.08
N ARG A 93 -1.32 -0.45 13.80
CA ARG A 93 -0.14 -0.32 14.68
C ARG A 93 1.13 0.07 13.94
N ASN A 94 1.13 -0.11 12.62
CA ASN A 94 2.25 0.17 11.72
C ASN A 94 2.14 1.56 11.04
N ALA A 95 1.13 2.36 11.39
CA ALA A 95 0.85 3.64 10.74
C ALA A 95 1.79 4.76 11.21
N SER A 96 2.90 4.95 10.50
CA SER A 96 3.79 6.09 10.67
C SER A 96 4.26 6.64 9.33
N LEU A 97 4.65 7.92 9.32
CA LEU A 97 5.41 8.52 8.23
C LEU A 97 6.91 8.40 8.53
N ALA A 98 7.69 8.22 7.47
CA ALA A 98 9.13 8.17 7.51
C ALA A 98 9.74 9.01 6.38
N ASP A 99 11.03 9.33 6.51
CA ASP A 99 11.79 10.19 5.62
C ASP A 99 12.76 9.42 4.70
N GLY A 100 12.62 8.09 4.66
CA GLY A 100 13.61 7.23 3.98
C GLY A 100 13.69 7.48 2.47
N VAL A 101 12.61 7.94 1.83
CA VAL A 101 12.63 8.32 0.41
C VAL A 101 13.51 9.55 0.19
N GLN A 102 13.35 10.58 1.02
CA GLN A 102 14.17 11.79 0.98
C GLN A 102 15.63 11.47 1.26
N ARG A 103 15.90 10.64 2.28
CA ARG A 103 17.28 10.22 2.63
C ARG A 103 17.95 9.39 1.54
N ALA A 104 17.25 8.40 0.97
CA ALA A 104 17.83 7.50 -0.01
C ALA A 104 17.92 8.11 -1.42
N LEU A 105 16.90 8.87 -1.84
CA LEU A 105 16.73 9.33 -3.22
C LEU A 105 16.87 10.84 -3.40
N ARG A 106 16.97 11.63 -2.33
CA ARG A 106 17.07 13.10 -2.38
C ARG A 106 15.93 13.78 -3.15
N ARG A 107 14.72 13.23 -3.02
CA ARG A 107 13.48 13.78 -3.58
C ARG A 107 12.32 13.47 -2.66
N GLU A 108 11.23 14.21 -2.82
CA GLU A 108 9.99 13.90 -2.11
C GLU A 108 9.38 12.56 -2.56
N PRO A 109 8.71 11.83 -1.65
CA PRO A 109 7.94 10.66 -1.98
C PRO A 109 6.75 11.04 -2.86
N ARG A 110 6.37 10.10 -3.73
CA ARG A 110 5.23 10.29 -4.62
C ARG A 110 3.93 10.08 -3.85
N ASP A 111 2.97 11.00 -4.01
CA ASP A 111 1.63 10.83 -3.46
C ASP A 111 0.84 9.74 -4.20
N PHE A 112 -0.03 9.04 -3.47
CA PHE A 112 -0.89 8.01 -4.04
C PHE A 112 -1.86 8.57 -5.10
N ALA A 113 -2.35 9.79 -4.94
CA ALA A 113 -3.21 10.45 -5.93
C ALA A 113 -2.51 10.57 -7.29
N ALA A 114 -1.21 10.88 -7.30
CA ALA A 114 -0.42 10.94 -8.52
C ALA A 114 -0.22 9.56 -9.14
N TYR A 115 -0.08 8.50 -8.32
CA TYR A 115 -0.08 7.12 -8.81
C TYR A 115 -1.43 6.76 -9.45
N ALA A 116 -2.54 7.04 -8.77
CA ALA A 116 -3.88 6.72 -9.25
C ALA A 116 -4.17 7.42 -10.58
N GLN A 117 -3.80 8.70 -10.73
CA GLN A 117 -3.94 9.42 -12.00
C GLN A 117 -3.15 8.76 -13.14
N GLN A 118 -1.90 8.35 -12.88
CA GLN A 118 -1.10 7.65 -13.89
C GLN A 118 -1.68 6.27 -14.23
N ALA A 119 -2.14 5.51 -13.24
CA ALA A 119 -2.77 4.22 -13.49
C ALA A 119 -4.04 4.39 -14.35
N ALA A 120 -4.89 5.36 -14.02
CA ALA A 120 -6.08 5.67 -14.81
C ALA A 120 -5.75 6.02 -16.27
N SER A 121 -4.66 6.77 -16.52
CA SER A 121 -4.26 7.15 -17.88
C SER A 121 -3.83 5.97 -18.74
N THR A 122 -3.53 4.81 -18.16
CA THR A 122 -3.22 3.58 -18.92
C THR A 122 -4.47 2.84 -19.40
N GLY A 123 -5.66 3.26 -18.98
CA GLY A 123 -6.92 2.60 -19.34
C GLY A 123 -7.22 1.34 -18.52
N VAL A 124 -6.41 1.00 -17.50
CA VAL A 124 -6.63 -0.21 -16.66
C VAL A 124 -7.97 -0.22 -15.92
N TRP A 125 -8.62 0.95 -15.78
CA TRP A 125 -9.94 1.10 -15.18
C TRP A 125 -11.02 1.54 -16.18
N SER A 126 -10.68 1.57 -17.48
CA SER A 126 -11.66 1.71 -18.55
C SER A 126 -12.51 0.44 -18.67
N PRO A 127 -13.78 0.56 -19.10
CA PRO A 127 -14.68 -0.58 -19.31
C PRO A 127 -14.15 -1.60 -20.32
#